data_AF-A0A847AST1-F1
#
_entry.id   AF-A0A847AST1-F1
#
_cell.length_a   1.000
_cell.length_b   1.000
_cell.length_c   1.000
_cell.angle_alpha   90.00
_cell.angle_beta   90.00
_cell.angle_gamma   90.00
#
_symmetry.space_group_name_H-M   'P 1'
#
loop_
_entity.id
_entity.type
_entity.pdbx_description
1 polymer ?
#
loop_
_entity_poly.entity_id
_entity_poly.type
_entity_poly.pdbx_seq_one_letter_code
_entity_poly.pdbx_strand_id
1 'polypeptide(L)'
;MPIFSIKIKHKDKYIHPKFVAKLINDLFGIQTRAGCACAAPYGHRLLDISEENSRIFRHFIKEGITSIKPGWIRFNIHYIMSENEVDFICNAIEFIAKYGYLFLSEYILDFKSGNWSHMSYNKPFSVVESFGAEESLKYIHDNNNTNDKTENISPEDEYKKYLAEAKKQAQQLQKKDLNFKSFDEKECPSWFYYINSQ
;
A
#
# COMPACT_ATOMS: atom_id res chain seq x y z
N MET A 1 -21.32 9.07 1.18
CA MET A 1 -20.38 7.93 1.08
C MET A 1 -19.24 8.15 2.06
N PRO A 2 -19.12 7.34 3.13
CA PRO A 2 -18.13 7.56 4.18
C PRO A 2 -16.71 7.31 3.67
N ILE A 3 -15.82 8.30 3.83
CA ILE A 3 -14.39 8.19 3.53
C ILE A 3 -13.65 8.18 4.85
N PHE A 4 -12.88 7.13 5.10
CA PHE A 4 -12.06 7.00 6.28
C PHE A 4 -10.62 7.38 5.94
N SER A 5 -9.95 8.08 6.86
CA SER A 5 -8.56 8.53 6.73
C SER A 5 -7.80 8.05 7.95
N ILE A 6 -6.78 7.21 7.76
CA ILE A 6 -6.04 6.60 8.88
C ILE A 6 -4.53 6.76 8.71
N LYS A 7 -3.84 6.85 9.85
CA LYS A 7 -2.39 6.72 9.95
C LYS A 7 -2.06 5.46 10.74
N ILE A 8 -1.08 4.71 10.27
CA ILE A 8 -0.61 3.51 10.96
C ILE A 8 0.69 3.86 11.66
N LYS A 9 0.72 3.66 12.99
CA LYS A 9 1.88 3.95 13.84
C LYS A 9 2.64 2.66 14.13
N HIS A 10 3.97 2.72 14.07
CA HIS A 10 4.85 1.66 14.54
C HIS A 10 5.95 2.28 15.40
N LYS A 11 6.07 1.84 16.66
CA LYS A 11 6.94 2.46 17.68
C LYS A 11 6.64 3.96 17.81
N ASP A 12 7.62 4.82 17.66
CA ASP A 12 7.53 6.29 17.73
C ASP A 12 7.15 6.95 16.41
N LYS A 13 7.20 6.23 15.28
CA LYS A 13 6.99 6.79 13.92
C LYS A 13 5.76 6.21 13.21
N TYR A 14 5.44 6.78 12.06
CA TYR A 14 4.35 6.28 11.21
C TYR A 14 4.89 5.43 10.06
N ILE A 15 4.05 4.52 9.56
CA ILE A 15 4.33 3.82 8.31
C ILE A 15 3.94 4.73 7.14
N HIS A 16 4.80 4.79 6.12
CA HIS A 16 4.59 5.64 4.96
C HIS A 16 3.24 5.30 4.26
N PRO A 17 2.36 6.27 3.97
CA PRO A 17 1.00 5.98 3.51
C PRO A 17 0.97 5.35 2.11
N LYS A 18 1.89 5.73 1.22
CA LYS A 18 2.01 5.07 -0.10
C LYS A 18 2.46 3.60 0.03
N PHE A 19 3.27 3.29 1.04
CA PHE A 19 3.66 1.90 1.31
C PHE A 19 2.46 1.09 1.78
N VAL A 20 1.71 1.62 2.75
CA VAL A 20 0.48 0.99 3.25
C VAL A 20 -0.49 0.72 2.11
N ALA A 21 -0.72 1.71 1.24
CA ALA A 21 -1.62 1.54 0.09
C ALA A 21 -1.13 0.47 -0.89
N LYS A 22 0.17 0.43 -1.16
CA LYS A 22 0.79 -0.59 -2.01
C LYS A 22 0.68 -1.99 -1.39
N LEU A 23 0.97 -2.11 -0.10
CA LEU A 23 0.95 -3.38 0.62
C LEU A 23 -0.47 -3.97 0.71
N ILE A 24 -1.48 -3.15 0.99
CA ILE A 24 -2.89 -3.58 1.00
C ILE A 24 -3.31 -4.11 -0.37
N ASN A 25 -2.91 -3.42 -1.44
CA ASN A 25 -3.17 -3.87 -2.79
C ASN A 25 -2.47 -5.20 -3.11
N ASP A 26 -1.19 -5.32 -2.75
CA ASP A 26 -0.38 -6.50 -3.08
C ASP A 26 -0.81 -7.76 -2.30
N LEU A 27 -1.26 -7.61 -1.04
CA LEU A 27 -1.68 -8.74 -0.21
C LEU A 27 -3.16 -9.12 -0.34
N PHE A 28 -4.04 -8.13 -0.54
CA PHE A 28 -5.48 -8.31 -0.44
C PHE A 28 -6.25 -7.86 -1.70
N GLY A 29 -5.58 -7.30 -2.70
CA GLY A 29 -6.23 -6.77 -3.91
C GLY A 29 -7.07 -5.52 -3.67
N ILE A 30 -7.05 -4.95 -2.46
CA ILE A 30 -7.88 -3.79 -2.11
C ILE A 30 -7.20 -2.51 -2.57
N GLN A 31 -7.86 -1.76 -3.45
CA GLN A 31 -7.35 -0.50 -3.94
C GLN A 31 -7.64 0.64 -2.96
N THR A 32 -6.58 1.29 -2.49
CA THR A 32 -6.69 2.44 -1.58
C THR A 32 -5.89 3.62 -2.10
N ARG A 33 -6.20 4.83 -1.60
CA ARG A 33 -5.51 6.05 -2.03
C ARG A 33 -4.68 6.63 -0.89
N ALA A 34 -3.40 6.83 -1.14
CA ALA A 34 -2.49 7.53 -0.23
C ALA A 34 -2.29 9.00 -0.63
N GLY A 35 -2.17 9.89 0.34
CA GLY A 35 -1.76 11.27 0.11
C GLY A 35 -2.14 12.24 1.23
N CYS A 36 -1.69 13.47 1.09
CA CYS A 36 -2.17 14.60 1.92
C CYS A 36 -3.37 15.24 1.21
N ALA A 37 -4.35 15.74 1.98
CA ALA A 37 -5.48 16.48 1.43
C ALA A 37 -5.03 17.66 0.56
N CYS A 38 -5.79 17.96 -0.50
CA CYS A 38 -5.62 19.15 -1.34
C CYS A 38 -5.83 20.47 -0.56
N ALA A 39 -6.22 20.41 0.72
CA ALA A 39 -6.29 21.52 1.65
C ALA A 39 -5.09 21.48 2.61
N ALA A 40 -3.92 21.89 2.10
CA ALA A 40 -2.64 21.84 2.83
C ALA A 40 -2.69 22.42 4.27
N PRO A 41 -3.38 23.55 4.56
CA PRO A 41 -3.46 24.09 5.91
C PRO A 41 -4.18 23.16 6.89
N TYR A 42 -5.19 22.42 6.41
CA TYR A 42 -5.90 21.44 7.23
C TYR A 42 -5.06 20.17 7.44
N GLY A 43 -4.34 19.75 6.41
CA GLY A 43 -3.35 18.67 6.51
C GLY A 43 -2.27 18.97 7.54
N HIS A 44 -1.74 20.20 7.57
CA HIS A 44 -0.74 20.58 8.57
C HIS A 44 -1.26 20.48 9.99
N ARG A 45 -2.49 20.98 10.26
CA ARG A 45 -3.09 20.90 11.60
C ARG A 45 -3.34 19.45 12.03
N LEU A 46 -3.86 18.60 11.12
CA LEU A 46 -4.13 17.20 11.44
C LEU A 46 -2.88 16.32 11.58
N LEU A 47 -1.80 16.70 10.91
CA LEU A 47 -0.52 16.00 10.94
C LEU A 47 0.46 16.60 11.95
N ASP A 48 0.04 17.62 12.68
CA ASP A 48 0.86 18.38 13.64
C ASP A 48 2.17 18.87 13.02
N ILE A 49 2.08 19.39 11.79
CA ILE A 49 3.22 19.90 11.04
C ILE A 49 3.43 21.36 11.40
N SER A 50 4.52 21.64 12.11
CA SER A 50 4.98 23.01 12.37
C SER A 50 5.27 23.79 11.09
N GLU A 51 5.27 25.12 11.16
CA GLU A 51 5.60 25.96 10.00
C GLU A 51 7.02 25.67 9.48
N GLU A 52 7.96 25.41 10.38
CA GLU A 52 9.34 25.02 10.08
C GLU A 52 9.38 23.70 9.29
N ASN A 53 8.76 22.63 9.81
CA ASN A 53 8.67 21.35 9.12
C ASN A 53 7.97 21.50 7.77
N SER A 54 6.94 22.35 7.67
CA SER A 54 6.28 22.66 6.41
C SER A 54 7.22 23.31 5.38
N ARG A 55 8.12 24.21 5.80
CA ARG A 55 9.13 24.81 4.92
C ARG A 55 10.13 23.77 4.44
N ILE A 56 10.60 22.91 5.34
CA ILE A 56 11.52 21.81 5.01
C ILE A 56 10.87 20.86 3.99
N PHE A 57 9.63 20.41 4.24
CA PHE A 57 8.90 19.58 3.29
C PHE A 57 8.77 20.24 1.92
N ARG A 58 8.43 21.54 1.88
CA ARG A 58 8.32 22.28 0.62
C ARG A 58 9.65 22.41 -0.13
N HIS A 59 10.75 22.58 0.58
CA HIS A 59 12.09 22.67 -0.02
C HIS A 59 12.43 21.38 -0.77
N PHE A 60 12.42 20.24 -0.08
CA PHE A 60 12.73 18.95 -0.68
C PHE A 60 11.75 18.52 -1.78
N ILE A 61 10.45 18.85 -1.64
CA ILE A 61 9.47 18.60 -2.70
C ILE A 61 9.81 19.39 -3.98
N LYS A 62 10.32 20.63 -3.85
CA LYS A 62 10.79 21.42 -5.00
C LYS A 62 12.06 20.82 -5.63
N GLU A 63 12.94 20.24 -4.83
CA GLU A 63 14.12 19.50 -5.29
C GLU A 63 13.77 18.13 -5.91
N GLY A 64 12.48 17.79 -5.98
CA GLY A 64 12.00 16.53 -6.57
C GLY A 64 12.03 15.32 -5.62
N ILE A 65 12.32 15.53 -4.33
CA ILE A 65 12.26 14.47 -3.30
C ILE A 65 10.87 14.47 -2.69
N THR A 66 9.99 13.62 -3.21
CA THR A 66 8.58 13.55 -2.78
C THR A 66 8.30 12.45 -1.75
N SER A 67 9.26 11.57 -1.47
CA SER A 67 9.15 10.49 -0.47
C SER A 67 8.92 10.99 0.96
N ILE A 68 9.37 12.20 1.27
CA ILE A 68 9.22 12.77 2.61
C ILE A 68 7.83 13.35 2.87
N LYS A 69 6.97 13.39 1.85
CA LYS A 69 5.66 14.05 1.93
C LYS A 69 4.75 13.29 2.90
N PRO A 70 4.34 13.90 4.02
CA PRO A 70 3.46 13.24 4.97
C PRO A 70 2.04 13.13 4.41
N GLY A 71 1.25 12.22 4.97
CA GLY A 71 -0.12 12.00 4.53
C GLY A 71 -0.78 10.84 5.27
N TRP A 72 -1.88 10.38 4.72
CA TRP A 72 -2.65 9.26 5.25
C TRP A 72 -3.16 8.37 4.11
N ILE A 73 -3.54 7.16 4.47
CA ILE A 73 -4.29 6.26 3.59
C ILE A 73 -5.78 6.58 3.73
N ARG A 74 -6.49 6.49 2.61
CA ARG A 74 -7.95 6.65 2.54
C ARG A 74 -8.59 5.43 1.88
N PHE A 75 -9.66 4.96 2.50
CA PHE A 75 -10.52 3.92 1.95
C PHE A 75 -11.98 4.34 2.10
N ASN A 76 -12.84 3.69 1.32
CA ASN A 76 -14.25 4.00 1.23
C ASN A 76 -15.06 2.72 1.39
N ILE A 77 -16.16 2.82 2.14
CA ILE A 77 -17.14 1.75 2.24
C ILE A 77 -18.39 2.21 1.50
N HIS A 78 -18.74 1.49 0.44
CA HIS A 78 -19.92 1.78 -0.35
C HIS A 78 -21.15 1.09 0.24
N TYR A 79 -22.34 1.71 0.12
CA TYR A 79 -23.57 1.18 0.74
C TYR A 79 -24.09 -0.14 0.13
N ILE A 80 -23.53 -0.55 -1.02
CA ILE A 80 -23.88 -1.80 -1.71
C ILE A 80 -22.96 -2.95 -1.27
N MET A 81 -21.85 -2.64 -0.59
CA MET A 81 -20.96 -3.69 -0.08
C MET A 81 -21.71 -4.54 0.95
N SER A 82 -21.55 -5.85 0.82
CA SER A 82 -21.99 -6.83 1.80
C SER A 82 -21.21 -6.70 3.12
N GLU A 83 -21.78 -7.20 4.21
CA GLU A 83 -21.11 -7.23 5.52
C GLU A 83 -19.76 -7.97 5.44
N ASN A 84 -19.72 -9.08 4.69
CA ASN A 84 -18.49 -9.86 4.48
C ASN A 84 -17.37 -9.06 3.79
N GLU A 85 -17.71 -8.25 2.78
CA GLU A 85 -16.74 -7.37 2.10
C GLU A 85 -16.20 -6.30 3.05
N VAL A 86 -17.08 -5.70 3.85
CA VAL A 86 -16.70 -4.70 4.85
C VAL A 86 -15.79 -5.31 5.91
N ASP A 87 -16.16 -6.48 6.43
CA ASP A 87 -15.36 -7.23 7.40
C ASP A 87 -14.00 -7.61 6.82
N PHE A 88 -13.94 -8.03 5.55
CA PHE A 88 -12.66 -8.31 4.89
C PHE A 88 -11.76 -7.07 4.82
N ILE A 89 -12.30 -5.90 4.43
CA ILE A 89 -11.55 -4.64 4.39
C ILE A 89 -11.05 -4.27 5.80
N CYS A 90 -11.91 -4.37 6.82
CA CYS A 90 -11.54 -4.09 8.21
C CYS A 90 -10.43 -5.03 8.70
N ASN A 91 -10.55 -6.33 8.45
CA ASN A 91 -9.55 -7.34 8.81
C ASN A 91 -8.22 -7.10 8.10
N ALA A 92 -8.24 -6.71 6.82
CA ALA A 92 -7.04 -6.36 6.06
C ALA A 92 -6.34 -5.13 6.67
N ILE A 93 -7.10 -4.08 7.03
CA ILE A 93 -6.55 -2.89 7.66
C ILE A 93 -5.96 -3.22 9.05
N GLU A 94 -6.67 -4.01 9.85
CA GLU A 94 -6.18 -4.45 11.16
C GLU A 94 -4.88 -5.26 11.04
N PHE A 95 -4.82 -6.19 10.07
CA PHE A 95 -3.63 -6.96 9.77
C PHE A 95 -2.43 -6.06 9.46
N ILE A 96 -2.62 -5.06 8.61
CA ILE A 96 -1.54 -4.13 8.22
C ILE A 96 -1.16 -3.22 9.39
N ALA A 97 -2.12 -2.80 10.21
CA ALA A 97 -1.83 -2.04 11.42
C ALA A 97 -0.95 -2.84 12.39
N LYS A 98 -1.16 -4.15 12.49
CA LYS A 98 -0.44 -5.03 13.40
C LYS A 98 0.90 -5.54 12.84
N TYR A 99 0.98 -5.86 11.56
CA TYR A 99 2.10 -6.57 10.95
C TYR A 99 2.74 -5.86 9.76
N GLY A 100 2.15 -4.76 9.26
CA GLY A 100 2.59 -4.10 8.03
C GLY A 100 4.05 -3.63 8.06
N TYR A 101 4.58 -3.29 9.23
CA TYR A 101 5.98 -2.89 9.38
C TYR A 101 6.98 -4.02 9.05
N LEU A 102 6.57 -5.28 9.18
CA LEU A 102 7.43 -6.44 8.88
C LEU A 102 7.77 -6.51 7.38
N PHE A 103 6.82 -6.11 6.54
CA PHE A 103 6.96 -6.17 5.09
C PHE A 103 7.92 -5.12 4.54
N LEU A 104 8.34 -4.12 5.33
CA LEU A 104 9.31 -3.11 4.88
C LEU A 104 10.62 -3.73 4.36
N SER A 105 11.00 -4.93 4.82
CA SER A 105 12.22 -5.61 4.35
C SER A 105 12.14 -6.11 2.92
N GLU A 106 10.94 -6.33 2.39
CA GLU A 106 10.72 -6.90 1.05
C GLU A 106 10.41 -5.83 0.00
N TYR A 107 10.32 -4.58 0.43
CA TYR A 107 10.04 -3.43 -0.44
C TYR A 107 11.22 -2.47 -0.49
N ILE A 108 11.32 -1.77 -1.62
CA ILE A 108 12.30 -0.75 -1.93
C ILE A 108 11.57 0.58 -2.08
N LEU A 109 12.05 1.60 -1.36
CA LEU A 109 11.61 2.99 -1.50
C LEU A 109 12.44 3.72 -2.54
N ASP A 110 11.79 4.35 -3.51
CA ASP A 110 12.43 5.36 -4.37
C ASP A 110 12.33 6.73 -3.70
N PHE A 111 13.47 7.33 -3.34
CA PHE A 111 13.46 8.61 -2.63
C PHE A 111 12.91 9.77 -3.45
N LYS A 112 13.07 9.75 -4.78
CA LYS A 112 12.59 10.83 -5.65
C LYS A 112 11.07 10.77 -5.77
N SER A 113 10.52 9.64 -6.19
CA SER A 113 9.07 9.52 -6.42
C SER A 113 8.26 9.21 -5.16
N GLY A 114 8.90 8.72 -4.09
CA GLY A 114 8.23 8.19 -2.90
C GLY A 114 7.42 6.92 -3.17
N ASN A 115 7.63 6.27 -4.32
CA ASN A 115 6.98 5.03 -4.66
C ASN A 115 7.67 3.85 -3.98
N TRP A 116 6.89 2.81 -3.76
CA TRP A 116 7.33 1.57 -3.12
C TRP A 116 7.13 0.42 -4.09
N SER A 117 8.16 -0.38 -4.27
CA SER A 117 8.15 -1.53 -5.15
C SER A 117 8.61 -2.77 -4.39
N HIS A 118 7.88 -3.87 -4.53
CA HIS A 118 8.33 -5.15 -3.99
C HIS A 118 9.59 -5.62 -4.75
N MET A 119 10.56 -6.19 -4.05
CA MET A 119 11.84 -6.62 -4.63
C MET A 119 11.69 -7.60 -5.80
N SER A 120 10.63 -8.40 -5.80
CA SER A 120 10.36 -9.35 -6.89
C SER A 120 9.91 -8.70 -8.21
N TYR A 121 9.45 -7.44 -8.18
CA TYR A 121 8.96 -6.75 -9.37
C TYR A 121 10.06 -6.18 -10.27
N ASN A 122 11.34 -6.29 -9.89
CA ASN A 122 12.48 -5.90 -10.74
C ASN A 122 12.72 -6.83 -11.95
N LYS A 123 11.72 -7.62 -12.36
CA LYS A 123 11.77 -8.32 -13.64
C LYS A 123 11.44 -7.30 -14.75
N PRO A 124 12.24 -7.20 -15.83
CA PRO A 124 11.85 -6.40 -16.98
C PRO A 124 10.48 -6.87 -17.44
N PHE A 125 9.52 -5.95 -17.54
CA PHE A 125 8.24 -6.26 -18.14
C PHE A 125 8.52 -6.75 -19.57
N SER A 126 8.26 -8.03 -19.83
CA SER A 126 8.06 -8.47 -21.21
C SER A 126 6.83 -7.71 -21.69
N VAL A 127 6.97 -6.91 -22.74
CA VAL A 127 5.81 -6.38 -23.44
C VAL A 127 4.97 -7.59 -23.81
N VAL A 128 3.79 -7.70 -23.20
CA VAL A 128 2.82 -8.71 -23.60
C VAL A 128 2.29 -8.21 -24.93
N GLU A 129 2.86 -8.69 -26.03
CA GLU A 129 2.43 -8.34 -27.39
C GLU A 129 0.96 -8.77 -27.66
N SER A 130 0.42 -9.63 -26.80
CA SER A 130 -0.93 -10.16 -26.82
C SER A 130 -1.92 -9.39 -25.92
N PHE A 131 -1.81 -8.06 -25.81
CA PHE A 131 -2.81 -7.24 -25.12
C PHE A 131 -3.60 -6.38 -26.11
N GLY A 132 -4.89 -6.65 -26.27
CA GLY A 132 -5.76 -5.94 -27.21
C GLY A 132 -7.13 -6.57 -27.38
N ALA A 133 -8.00 -5.88 -28.12
CA ALA A 133 -9.36 -6.36 -28.39
C ALA A 133 -9.37 -7.69 -29.16
N GLU A 134 -8.43 -7.87 -30.08
CA GLU A 134 -8.31 -9.10 -30.87
C GLU A 134 -7.93 -10.30 -30.00
N GLU A 135 -6.98 -10.14 -29.09
CA GLU A 135 -6.60 -11.24 -28.19
C GLU A 135 -7.73 -11.57 -27.20
N SER A 136 -8.43 -10.55 -26.70
CA SER A 136 -9.61 -10.73 -25.85
C SER A 136 -10.70 -11.52 -26.58
N LEU A 137 -10.91 -11.22 -27.88
CA LEU A 137 -11.87 -11.95 -28.72
C LEU A 137 -11.44 -13.39 -28.98
N LYS A 138 -10.14 -13.66 -29.21
CA LYS A 138 -9.61 -15.04 -29.33
C LYS A 138 -9.86 -15.84 -28.05
N TYR A 139 -9.53 -15.26 -26.90
CA TYR A 139 -9.75 -15.90 -25.60
C TYR A 139 -11.23 -16.25 -25.36
N ILE A 140 -12.15 -15.34 -25.71
CA ILE A 140 -13.60 -15.58 -25.62
C ILE A 140 -14.03 -16.70 -26.59
N HIS A 141 -13.44 -16.76 -27.79
CA HIS A 141 -13.75 -17.80 -28.77
C HIS A 141 -13.26 -19.18 -28.35
N ASP A 142 -12.05 -19.26 -27.80
CA ASP A 142 -11.45 -20.51 -27.31
C ASP A 142 -12.19 -21.06 -26.09
N ASN A 143 -12.63 -20.18 -25.17
CA ASN A 143 -13.42 -20.58 -23.99
C ASN A 143 -14.82 -21.12 -24.31
N ASN A 144 -15.38 -20.82 -25.50
CA ASN A 144 -16.63 -21.44 -25.92
C ASN A 144 -16.46 -22.92 -26.31
N ASN A 145 -15.22 -23.40 -26.52
CA ASN A 145 -14.92 -24.80 -26.84
C ASN A 145 -14.46 -25.62 -25.61
N THR A 146 -14.05 -24.97 -24.52
CA THR A 146 -13.73 -25.63 -23.25
C THR A 146 -14.88 -25.42 -22.27
N ASN A 147 -15.56 -26.52 -21.89
CA ASN A 147 -16.41 -26.54 -20.69
C ASN A 147 -15.53 -26.34 -19.45
N ASP A 148 -15.02 -25.12 -19.26
CA ASP A 148 -14.29 -24.74 -18.07
C ASP A 148 -15.30 -24.74 -16.92
N LYS A 149 -15.13 -25.73 -16.04
CA LYS A 149 -15.77 -25.75 -14.73
C LYS A 149 -15.32 -24.49 -14.01
N THR A 150 -16.14 -23.44 -14.08
CA THR A 150 -16.03 -22.30 -13.18
C THR A 150 -16.23 -22.87 -11.78
N GLU A 151 -15.13 -23.12 -11.07
CA GLU A 151 -15.18 -23.41 -9.64
C GLU A 151 -15.90 -22.23 -9.00
N ASN A 152 -17.10 -22.47 -8.51
CA ASN A 152 -17.95 -21.47 -7.90
C ASN A 152 -17.40 -21.22 -6.48
N ILE A 153 -16.22 -20.58 -6.41
CA ILE A 153 -15.53 -20.26 -5.17
C ILE A 153 -16.34 -19.16 -4.48
N SER A 154 -16.80 -19.43 -3.26
CA SER A 154 -17.46 -18.42 -2.45
C SER A 154 -16.46 -17.29 -2.13
N PRO A 155 -16.82 -16.01 -2.31
CA PRO A 155 -15.95 -14.88 -1.97
C PRO A 155 -15.41 -14.94 -0.53
N GLU A 156 -16.19 -15.48 0.41
CA GLU A 156 -15.77 -15.65 1.80
C GLU A 156 -14.58 -16.59 1.96
N ASP A 157 -14.50 -17.64 1.16
CA ASP A 157 -13.40 -18.61 1.22
C ASP A 157 -12.13 -17.99 0.63
N GLU A 158 -12.28 -17.14 -0.39
CA GLU A 158 -11.19 -16.36 -0.95
C GLU A 158 -10.63 -15.35 0.07
N TYR A 159 -11.51 -14.63 0.77
CA TYR A 159 -11.11 -13.69 1.83
C TYR A 159 -10.34 -14.38 2.95
N LYS A 160 -10.82 -15.55 3.39
CA LYS A 160 -10.11 -16.37 4.39
C LYS A 160 -8.74 -16.81 3.89
N LYS A 161 -8.64 -17.20 2.61
CA LYS A 161 -7.38 -17.59 1.98
C LYS A 161 -6.37 -16.43 1.97
N TYR A 162 -6.75 -15.24 1.50
CA TYR A 162 -5.86 -14.07 1.51
C TYR A 162 -5.36 -13.73 2.92
N LEU A 163 -6.26 -13.75 3.92
CA LEU A 163 -5.89 -13.49 5.31
C LEU A 163 -4.95 -14.56 5.87
N ALA A 164 -5.15 -15.83 5.52
CA ALA A 164 -4.27 -16.92 5.96
C ALA A 164 -2.88 -16.83 5.33
N GLU A 165 -2.79 -16.55 4.03
CA GLU A 165 -1.53 -16.37 3.31
C GLU A 165 -0.74 -15.17 3.86
N ALA A 166 -1.40 -14.03 4.04
CA ALA A 166 -0.78 -12.84 4.62
C ALA A 166 -0.23 -13.11 6.04
N LYS A 167 -1.00 -13.82 6.89
CA LYS A 167 -0.54 -14.23 8.23
C LYS A 167 0.68 -15.14 8.19
N LYS A 168 0.72 -16.10 7.25
CA LYS A 168 1.88 -17.00 7.07
C LYS A 168 3.12 -16.21 6.66
N GLN A 169 3.00 -15.27 5.73
CA GLN A 169 4.10 -14.40 5.32
C GLN A 169 4.60 -13.53 6.48
N ALA A 170 3.70 -12.90 7.23
CA ALA A 170 4.07 -12.11 8.41
C ALA A 170 4.83 -12.95 9.46
N GLN A 171 4.40 -14.18 9.73
CA GLN A 171 5.10 -15.09 10.65
C GLN A 171 6.52 -15.44 10.18
N GLN A 172 6.74 -15.57 8.87
CA GLN A 172 8.07 -15.82 8.31
C GLN A 172 8.97 -14.58 8.48
N LEU A 173 8.43 -13.39 8.26
CA LEU A 173 9.16 -12.12 8.41
C LEU A 173 9.46 -11.78 9.86
N GLN A 174 8.60 -12.17 10.80
CA GLN A 174 8.81 -11.94 12.23
C GLN A 174 10.07 -12.60 12.79
N LYS A 175 10.57 -13.65 12.12
CA LYS A 175 11.81 -14.35 12.49
C LYS A 175 13.07 -13.65 12.00
N LYS A 176 12.95 -12.67 11.11
CA LYS A 176 14.08 -11.89 10.59
C LYS A 176 14.33 -10.70 11.50
N ASP A 177 15.60 -10.41 11.75
CA ASP A 177 15.97 -9.17 12.42
C ASP A 177 15.85 -8.00 11.42
N LEU A 178 15.10 -6.96 11.79
CA LEU A 178 14.75 -5.85 10.91
C LEU A 178 15.54 -4.61 11.31
N ASN A 179 16.50 -4.23 10.47
CA ASN A 179 17.26 -3.01 10.67
C ASN A 179 16.52 -1.80 10.06
N PHE A 180 15.68 -1.16 10.88
CA PHE A 180 14.94 0.03 10.47
C PHE A 180 15.87 1.24 10.33
N LYS A 181 15.83 1.88 9.17
CA LYS A 181 16.47 3.17 8.90
C LYS A 181 15.43 4.28 8.92
N SER A 182 15.87 5.48 9.21
CA SER A 182 15.07 6.69 9.13
C SER A 182 15.99 7.88 8.82
N PHE A 183 15.44 8.98 8.32
CA PHE A 183 16.22 10.18 8.03
C PHE A 183 16.86 10.77 9.30
N ASP A 184 17.96 11.51 9.16
CA ASP A 184 18.52 12.30 10.25
C ASP A 184 17.57 13.47 10.57
N GLU A 185 17.11 13.53 11.82
CA GLU A 185 16.19 14.56 12.30
C GLU A 185 16.77 15.98 12.20
N LYS A 186 18.10 16.12 12.12
CA LYS A 186 18.77 17.41 11.94
C LYS A 186 18.62 17.98 10.54
N GLU A 187 18.46 17.12 9.53
CA GLU A 187 18.42 17.52 8.12
C GLU A 187 17.00 17.44 7.54
N CYS A 188 16.21 16.45 7.98
CA CYS A 188 14.88 16.21 7.46
C CYS A 188 13.94 15.61 8.52
N PRO A 189 12.63 15.95 8.52
CA PRO A 189 11.67 15.33 9.42
C PRO A 189 11.62 13.80 9.26
N SER A 190 12.08 13.10 10.29
CA SER A 190 12.22 11.64 10.34
C SER A 190 10.92 10.96 10.80
N TRP A 191 9.83 11.12 10.04
CA TRP A 191 8.50 10.69 10.50
C TRP A 191 8.12 9.24 10.14
N PHE A 192 8.95 8.53 9.38
CA PHE A 192 8.73 7.13 9.00
C PHE A 192 10.01 6.30 8.91
N TYR A 193 9.86 4.97 8.97
CA TYR A 193 10.94 4.01 8.77
C TYR A 193 10.95 3.43 7.35
N TYR A 194 12.15 3.12 6.86
CA TYR A 194 12.38 2.32 5.66
C TYR A 194 13.57 1.37 5.89
N ILE A 195 13.74 0.35 5.05
CA ILE A 195 14.87 -0.61 5.17
C ILE A 195 15.73 -0.55 3.91
N ASN A 196 15.08 -0.74 2.76
CA ASN A 196 15.71 -0.69 1.45
C ASN A 196 15.28 0.57 0.71
N SER A 197 16.22 1.19 0.02
CA SER A 197 15.99 2.42 -0.73
C SER A 197 16.88 2.49 -1.96
N GLN A 198 16.40 3.16 -3.01
CA GLN A 198 17.09 3.41 -4.28
C GLN A 198 17.12 4.91 -4.60
#